data_AF-A0A0D6XPU1-F1
#
_entry.id   AF-A0A0D6XPU1-F1
#
_cell.length_a   1.000
_cell.length_b   1.000
_cell.length_c   1.000
_cell.angle_alpha   90.00
_cell.angle_beta   90.00
_cell.angle_gamma   90.00
#
_symmetry.space_group_name_H-M   'P 1'
#
loop_
_entity.id
_entity.type
_entity.pdbx_description
1 polymer ?
#
loop_
_entity_poly.entity_id
_entity_poly.type
_entity_poly.pdbx_seq_one_letter_code
_entity_poly.pdbx_strand_id
1 'polypeptide(L)'
;MKKLMMLGSTLVMCIVLLSACDDEEPVEAPDDEAYQKNKHEFVYYEVLNNGDEDYPKIDIAYKEKGQLKHVYTNLDHVYEHIIEDESAPFFVKDGDDIHVYRPPYMTFGDDSVSGEVVDKSEMSDKE
;
A
#
# COMPACT_ATOMS: atom_id res chain seq x y z
N MET A 1 28.56 30.45 27.20
CA MET A 1 28.69 29.00 27.48
C MET A 1 27.34 28.32 27.74
N LYS A 2 26.48 28.79 28.67
CA LYS A 2 25.15 28.19 28.93
C LYS A 2 24.21 28.10 27.72
N LYS A 3 24.18 29.12 26.84
CA LYS A 3 23.32 29.12 25.64
C LYS A 3 23.78 28.14 24.54
N LEU A 4 25.08 27.87 24.46
CA LEU A 4 25.63 26.88 23.51
C LEU A 4 25.37 25.45 23.99
N MET A 5 25.43 25.20 25.31
CA MET A 5 25.08 23.90 25.90
C MET A 5 23.57 23.58 25.76
N MET A 6 22.69 24.59 25.83
CA MET A 6 21.25 24.37 25.59
C MET A 6 20.94 24.00 24.13
N LEU A 7 21.58 24.64 23.14
CA LEU A 7 21.37 24.27 21.73
C LEU A 7 21.85 22.84 21.41
N GLY A 8 22.97 22.41 22.01
CA GLY A 8 23.46 21.04 21.84
C GLY A 8 22.48 20.00 22.36
N SER A 9 21.84 20.27 23.50
CA SER A 9 20.86 19.36 24.11
C SER A 9 19.59 19.20 23.25
N THR A 10 19.12 20.27 22.62
CA THR A 10 17.92 20.21 21.76
C THR A 10 18.21 19.47 20.46
N LEU A 11 19.40 19.68 19.87
CA LEU A 11 19.79 19.03 18.62
C LEU A 11 19.95 17.50 18.78
N VAL A 12 20.52 17.04 19.90
CA VAL A 12 20.65 15.60 20.20
C VAL A 12 19.28 14.95 20.41
N MET A 13 18.33 15.66 21.03
CA MET A 13 16.97 15.14 21.23
C MET A 13 16.18 14.99 19.92
N CYS A 14 16.36 15.90 18.96
CA CYS A 14 15.74 15.77 17.64
C CYS A 14 16.28 14.58 16.84
N ILE A 15 17.56 14.24 16.97
CA ILE A 15 18.17 13.10 16.26
C ILE A 15 17.60 11.77 16.78
N VAL A 16 17.42 11.65 18.11
CA VAL A 16 16.83 10.44 18.74
C VAL A 16 15.36 10.24 18.36
N LEU A 17 14.61 11.33 18.16
CA LEU A 17 13.21 11.26 17.71
C LEU A 17 13.08 10.92 16.21
N LEU A 18 14.09 11.22 15.40
CA LEU A 18 14.11 10.91 13.97
C LEU A 18 14.64 9.51 13.65
N SER A 19 15.36 8.87 14.58
CA SER A 19 15.81 7.47 14.45
C SER A 19 14.76 6.46 14.90
N ALA A 20 13.52 6.88 15.16
CA ALA A 20 12.39 6.02 15.48
C ALA A 20 11.51 5.72 14.24
N CYS A 21 12.05 5.89 13.03
CA CYS A 21 11.56 5.09 11.92
C CYS A 21 11.98 3.65 12.25
N ASP A 22 11.02 2.85 12.69
CA ASP A 22 11.18 1.41 12.81
C ASP A 22 11.82 0.89 11.52
N ASP A 23 12.84 0.03 11.67
CA ASP A 23 13.21 -0.87 10.60
C ASP A 23 11.93 -1.67 10.28
N GLU A 24 11.30 -1.41 9.14
CA GLU A 24 10.10 -2.15 8.72
C GLU A 24 10.45 -3.64 8.76
N GLU A 25 9.83 -4.38 9.69
CA GLU A 25 10.03 -5.82 9.74
C GLU A 25 9.60 -6.39 8.37
N PRO A 26 10.42 -7.25 7.75
CA PRO A 26 10.09 -7.82 6.46
C PRO A 26 8.73 -8.52 6.58
N VAL A 27 7.80 -8.12 5.72
CA VAL A 27 6.47 -8.71 5.63
C VAL A 27 6.59 -10.23 5.59
N GLU A 28 6.02 -10.92 6.58
CA GLU A 28 6.10 -12.39 6.63
C GLU A 28 5.49 -12.99 5.35
N ALA A 29 6.20 -13.98 4.82
CA ALA A 29 5.71 -14.78 3.71
C ALA A 29 4.68 -15.79 4.23
N PRO A 30 3.66 -16.14 3.43
CA PRO A 30 2.72 -17.20 3.79
C PRO A 30 3.43 -18.56 3.91
N ASP A 31 2.82 -19.48 4.64
CA ASP A 31 3.23 -20.88 4.68
C ASP A 31 3.27 -21.50 3.27
N ASP A 32 4.30 -22.33 3.00
CA ASP A 32 4.50 -22.98 1.69
C ASP A 32 3.27 -23.79 1.25
N GLU A 33 2.59 -24.46 2.19
CA GLU A 33 1.39 -25.23 1.90
C GLU A 33 0.23 -24.32 1.49
N ALA A 34 0.04 -23.20 2.19
CA ALA A 34 -0.98 -22.21 1.88
C ALA A 34 -0.73 -21.60 0.49
N TYR A 35 0.52 -21.25 0.19
CA TYR A 35 0.93 -20.70 -1.12
C TYR A 35 0.56 -21.64 -2.29
N GLN A 36 0.74 -22.95 -2.12
CA GLN A 36 0.46 -23.92 -3.19
C GLN A 36 -1.02 -24.25 -3.33
N LYS A 37 -1.81 -24.23 -2.25
CA LYS A 37 -3.19 -24.73 -2.24
C LYS A 37 -4.26 -23.63 -2.27
N ASN A 38 -3.96 -22.47 -1.70
CA ASN A 38 -4.91 -21.40 -1.45
C ASN A 38 -4.61 -20.15 -2.30
N LYS A 39 -4.02 -20.36 -3.48
CA LYS A 39 -3.77 -19.30 -4.46
C LYS A 39 -5.04 -19.04 -5.27
N HIS A 40 -5.47 -17.78 -5.29
CA HIS A 40 -6.71 -17.37 -5.94
C HIS A 40 -6.47 -16.19 -6.89
N GLU A 41 -7.24 -16.17 -8.00
CA GLU A 41 -7.25 -15.04 -8.93
C GLU A 41 -7.83 -13.81 -8.22
N PHE A 42 -7.02 -12.77 -8.13
CA PHE A 42 -7.36 -11.52 -7.46
C PHE A 42 -8.09 -10.58 -8.41
N VAL A 43 -9.17 -9.95 -7.95
CA VAL A 43 -9.94 -8.97 -8.74
C VAL A 43 -9.70 -7.55 -8.22
N TYR A 44 -9.98 -7.32 -6.93
CA TYR A 44 -9.70 -6.05 -6.27
C TYR A 44 -9.61 -6.25 -4.75
N TYR A 45 -9.03 -5.27 -4.05
CA TYR A 45 -9.26 -5.05 -2.62
C TYR A 45 -9.64 -3.59 -2.41
N GLU A 46 -10.59 -3.33 -1.51
CA GLU A 46 -11.07 -1.99 -1.20
C GLU A 46 -11.15 -1.78 0.30
N VAL A 47 -10.69 -0.60 0.75
CA VAL A 47 -10.87 -0.15 2.12
C VAL A 47 -12.27 0.43 2.26
N LEU A 48 -13.13 -0.25 3.03
CA LEU A 48 -14.49 0.16 3.28
C LEU A 48 -14.55 1.18 4.42
N ASN A 49 -15.43 2.17 4.27
CA ASN A 49 -15.77 3.08 5.34
C ASN A 49 -16.68 2.36 6.36
N ASN A 50 -16.19 2.18 7.59
CA ASN A 50 -16.90 1.46 8.64
C ASN A 50 -17.55 2.34 9.71
N GLY A 51 -17.57 3.66 9.54
CA GLY A 51 -18.14 4.55 10.55
C GLY A 51 -17.34 4.54 11.86
N ASP A 52 -17.86 3.87 12.90
CA ASP A 52 -17.39 3.96 14.28
C ASP A 52 -16.44 2.80 14.71
N GLU A 53 -16.08 1.88 13.80
CA GLU A 53 -15.15 0.79 14.11
C GLU A 53 -13.71 1.29 14.26
N ASP A 54 -12.96 0.70 15.19
CA ASP A 54 -11.57 1.10 15.49
C ASP A 54 -10.60 0.81 14.33
N TYR A 55 -10.97 -0.08 13.41
CA TYR A 55 -10.13 -0.49 12.28
C TYR A 55 -10.89 -0.44 10.95
N PRO A 56 -10.20 -0.03 9.86
CA PRO A 56 -10.77 -0.08 8.52
C PRO A 56 -10.97 -1.54 8.08
N LYS A 57 -12.14 -1.83 7.50
CA LYS A 57 -12.49 -3.15 6.96
C LYS A 57 -12.10 -3.18 5.51
N ILE A 58 -11.67 -4.34 5.08
CA ILE A 58 -11.27 -4.62 3.72
C ILE A 58 -12.29 -5.57 3.10
N ASP A 59 -12.70 -5.26 1.88
CA ASP A 59 -13.36 -6.21 0.97
C ASP A 59 -12.35 -6.66 -0.08
N ILE A 60 -12.10 -7.97 -0.14
CA ILE A 60 -11.25 -8.59 -1.15
C ILE A 60 -12.12 -9.43 -2.07
N ALA A 61 -12.23 -9.01 -3.33
CA ALA A 61 -12.95 -9.75 -4.34
C ALA A 61 -12.03 -10.66 -5.14
N TYR A 62 -12.48 -11.89 -5.36
CA TYR A 62 -11.72 -12.90 -6.06
C TYR A 62 -12.60 -13.84 -6.87
N LYS A 63 -11.98 -14.56 -7.82
CA LYS A 63 -12.66 -15.61 -8.56
C LYS A 63 -12.27 -16.98 -8.04
N GLU A 64 -13.28 -17.79 -7.77
CA GLU A 64 -13.12 -19.21 -7.52
C GLU A 64 -14.05 -19.99 -8.43
N LYS A 65 -13.48 -20.89 -9.24
CA LYS A 65 -14.26 -21.70 -10.21
C LYS A 65 -15.17 -20.85 -11.12
N GLY A 66 -14.67 -19.66 -11.51
CA GLY A 66 -15.39 -18.69 -12.35
C GLY A 66 -16.46 -17.88 -11.66
N GLN A 67 -16.68 -18.05 -10.35
CA GLN A 67 -17.65 -17.27 -9.57
C GLN A 67 -16.92 -16.19 -8.76
N LEU A 68 -17.49 -14.98 -8.75
CA LEU A 68 -17.03 -13.88 -7.92
C LEU A 68 -17.37 -14.17 -6.45
N LYS A 69 -16.39 -14.03 -5.57
CA LYS A 69 -16.48 -14.22 -4.13
C LYS A 69 -15.79 -13.08 -3.41
N HIS A 70 -16.13 -12.92 -2.13
CA HIS A 70 -15.62 -11.85 -1.29
C HIS A 70 -15.04 -12.44 0.00
N VAL A 71 -13.94 -11.88 0.47
CA VAL A 71 -13.44 -12.03 1.84
C VAL A 71 -13.49 -10.67 2.52
N TYR A 72 -14.04 -10.64 3.73
CA TYR A 72 -14.06 -9.43 4.55
C TYR A 72 -13.08 -9.61 5.71
N THR A 73 -12.15 -8.67 5.85
CA THR A 73 -11.13 -8.68 6.92
C THR A 73 -10.81 -7.24 7.37
N ASN A 74 -9.75 -7.04 8.16
CA ASN A 74 -9.19 -5.74 8.54
C ASN A 74 -7.78 -5.57 7.93
N LEU A 75 -7.19 -4.38 8.04
CA LEU A 75 -5.83 -4.14 7.54
C LEU A 75 -4.75 -4.95 8.27
N ASP A 76 -4.97 -5.33 9.53
CA ASP A 76 -3.98 -6.05 10.34
C ASP A 76 -3.69 -7.45 9.78
N HIS A 77 -4.61 -8.02 9.00
CA HIS A 77 -4.49 -9.34 8.37
C HIS A 77 -4.20 -9.27 6.86
N VAL A 78 -3.84 -8.10 6.32
CA VAL A 78 -3.59 -7.94 4.88
C VAL A 78 -2.15 -7.49 4.63
N TYR A 79 -1.40 -8.34 3.95
CA TYR A 79 0.00 -8.16 3.64
C TYR A 79 0.19 -8.00 2.13
N GLU A 80 0.65 -6.83 1.69
CA GLU A 80 0.90 -6.57 0.28
C GLU A 80 2.33 -6.93 -0.11
N HIS A 81 2.46 -7.68 -1.20
CA HIS A 81 3.73 -8.04 -1.84
C HIS A 81 3.76 -7.44 -3.24
N ILE A 82 4.68 -6.51 -3.46
CA ILE A 82 4.90 -5.92 -4.79
C ILE A 82 5.78 -6.86 -5.60
N ILE A 83 5.22 -7.42 -6.67
CA ILE A 83 5.95 -8.28 -7.60
C ILE A 83 6.45 -7.46 -8.79
N GLU A 84 7.70 -7.71 -9.21
CA GLU A 84 8.31 -7.02 -10.36
C GLU A 84 7.84 -7.57 -11.70
N ASP A 85 7.28 -8.79 -11.73
CA ASP A 85 6.77 -9.37 -12.96
C ASP A 85 5.42 -8.73 -13.34
N GLU A 86 5.16 -8.61 -14.65
CA GLU A 86 3.86 -8.16 -15.16
C GLU A 86 2.80 -9.29 -15.07
N SER A 87 2.93 -10.18 -14.08
CA SER A 87 2.00 -11.28 -13.91
C SER A 87 0.66 -10.77 -13.38
N ALA A 88 -0.41 -11.50 -13.69
CA ALA A 88 -1.73 -11.17 -13.19
C ALA A 88 -1.74 -11.24 -11.66
N PRO A 89 -2.34 -10.26 -10.97
CA PRO A 89 -2.34 -10.24 -9.51
C PRO A 89 -3.08 -11.45 -8.96
N PHE A 90 -2.64 -11.91 -7.80
CA PHE A 90 -3.24 -13.02 -7.07
C PHE A 90 -3.12 -12.77 -5.57
N PHE A 91 -3.85 -13.55 -4.79
CA PHE A 91 -3.61 -13.58 -3.34
C PHE A 91 -3.55 -15.01 -2.84
N VAL A 92 -2.93 -15.16 -1.67
CA VAL A 92 -2.86 -16.40 -0.91
C VAL A 92 -3.58 -16.18 0.41
N LYS A 93 -4.48 -17.11 0.74
CA LYS A 93 -5.09 -17.15 2.06
C LYS A 93 -4.31 -18.10 2.97
N ASP A 94 -3.82 -17.59 4.08
CA ASP A 94 -3.12 -18.35 5.11
C ASP A 94 -3.75 -18.13 6.48
N GLY A 95 -4.56 -19.09 6.93
CA GLY A 95 -5.39 -18.88 8.11
C GLY A 95 -6.32 -17.68 7.98
N ASP A 96 -6.14 -16.69 8.85
CA ASP A 96 -6.85 -15.40 8.85
C ASP A 96 -6.12 -14.32 8.03
N ASP A 97 -4.84 -14.55 7.72
CA ASP A 97 -3.98 -13.63 6.99
C ASP A 97 -4.15 -13.79 5.48
N ILE A 98 -3.99 -12.67 4.78
CA ILE A 98 -4.17 -12.56 3.34
C ILE A 98 -2.96 -11.86 2.75
N HIS A 99 -2.22 -12.59 1.92
CA HIS A 99 -1.05 -12.08 1.22
C HIS A 99 -1.42 -11.74 -0.22
N VAL A 100 -1.46 -10.46 -0.56
CA VAL A 100 -1.83 -9.95 -1.90
C VAL A 100 -0.56 -9.70 -2.70
N TYR A 101 -0.41 -10.40 -3.82
CA TYR A 101 0.69 -10.23 -4.77
C TYR A 101 0.21 -9.45 -5.98
N ARG A 102 0.76 -8.26 -6.17
CA ARG A 102 0.36 -7.37 -7.27
C ARG A 102 1.53 -6.58 -7.83
N PRO A 103 1.48 -6.24 -9.13
CA PRO A 103 2.45 -5.29 -9.68
C PRO A 103 2.30 -3.91 -9.02
N PRO A 104 3.34 -3.05 -9.13
CA PRO A 104 3.27 -1.68 -8.66
C PRO A 104 2.16 -0.89 -9.38
N TYR A 105 1.43 -0.03 -8.65
CA TYR A 105 0.31 0.75 -9.20
C TYR A 105 0.73 1.81 -10.22
N MET A 106 2.01 2.20 -10.23
CA MET A 106 2.61 3.08 -11.22
C MET A 106 4.10 2.76 -11.34
N THR A 107 4.53 2.27 -12.51
CA THR A 107 5.92 2.49 -12.93
C THR A 107 5.92 3.87 -13.58
N PHE A 108 6.63 4.85 -12.99
CA PHE A 108 7.01 6.01 -13.79
C PHE A 108 7.92 5.44 -14.88
N GLY A 109 7.39 5.26 -16.09
CA GLY A 109 8.25 5.01 -17.23
C GLY A 109 9.24 6.18 -17.32
N ASP A 110 10.51 5.88 -17.59
CA ASP A 110 11.52 6.91 -17.91
C ASP A 110 11.14 7.76 -19.14
N ASP A 111 10.01 7.44 -19.78
CA ASP A 111 9.38 8.21 -20.84
C ASP A 111 9.08 9.63 -20.35
N SER A 112 9.92 10.57 -20.78
CA SER A 112 9.70 11.99 -20.54
C SER A 112 8.37 12.41 -21.16
N VAL A 113 7.38 12.73 -20.33
CA VAL A 113 6.16 13.39 -20.79
C VAL A 113 6.52 14.83 -21.19
N SER A 114 6.73 15.05 -22.49
CA SER A 114 6.89 16.40 -23.04
C SER A 114 5.53 16.94 -23.47
N GLY A 115 5.09 18.02 -22.85
CA GLY A 115 3.93 18.80 -23.30
C GLY A 115 4.36 20.22 -23.61
N GLU A 116 4.00 20.72 -24.78
CA GLU A 116 4.16 22.14 -25.10
C GLU A 116 2.92 22.89 -24.59
N VAL A 117 3.13 23.91 -23.76
CA VAL A 117 2.04 24.79 -23.30
C VAL A 117 1.69 25.71 -24.45
N VAL A 118 0.65 25.36 -25.20
CA VAL A 118 0.31 26.05 -26.45
C VAL A 118 -0.37 27.41 -26.20
N ASP A 119 -1.18 27.54 -25.13
CA ASP A 119 -1.74 28.83 -24.72
C ASP A 119 -2.41 28.78 -23.33
N LYS A 120 -2.44 29.91 -22.61
CA LYS A 120 -3.25 30.13 -21.39
C LYS A 120 -4.36 31.17 -21.58
N SER A 121 -4.56 31.66 -22.81
CA SER A 121 -5.36 32.88 -23.05
C SER A 121 -6.88 32.69 -23.11
N GLU A 122 -7.42 31.47 -23.09
CA GLU A 122 -8.87 31.24 -23.06
C GLU A 122 -9.40 30.98 -21.63
N MET A 123 -9.25 31.96 -20.75
CA MET A 123 -10.23 32.17 -19.68
C MET A 123 -10.79 33.58 -19.83
N SER A 124 -11.78 33.71 -20.72
CA SER A 124 -12.68 34.85 -20.67
C SER A 124 -13.65 34.60 -19.52
N ASP A 125 -13.39 35.22 -18.37
CA ASP A 125 -14.41 35.47 -17.37
C ASP A 125 -15.54 36.26 -18.05
N LYS A 126 -16.61 35.57 -18.42
CA LYS A 126 -17.89 36.22 -18.71
C LYS A 126 -18.64 36.34 -17.39
N GLU A 127 -18.48 37.50 -16.76
CA GLU A 127 -19.47 38.09 -15.84
C GLU A 127 -20.78 38.39 -16.58
#